data_AF-A0A4S0KRH1-F1
#
_entry.id   AF-A0A4S0KRH1-F1
#
_cell.length_a   1.000
_cell.length_b   1.000
_cell.length_c   1.000
_cell.angle_alpha   90.00
_cell.angle_beta   90.00
_cell.angle_gamma   90.00
#
_symmetry.space_group_name_H-M   'P 1'
#
loop_
_entity.id
_entity.type
_entity.pdbx_description
1 polymer ?
#
loop_
_entity_poly.entity_id
_entity_poly.type
_entity_poly.pdbx_seq_one_letter_code
_entity_poly.pdbx_strand_id
1 'polypeptide(L)'
;MAIQTTASETVIVGGGIHGVSLAYELAQAGRTVTLLETDDIAAGASGGSGERGVRANGRDLRELPMATVGFPLWAQYQRQFEGGVGYRRTGGLHLFNIPHGAHEHEVRGSIEAMAMVQNVLGIPSQLLNRDETLEREPELAGDLIGSVYCPDDGVCDQTFATQAFAGQARKGRGNLAHRRARR
;
A
#
# COMPACT_ATOMS: atom_id res chain seq x y z
N MET A 1 -6.55 -8.40 36.39
CA MET A 1 -7.64 -7.93 35.51
C MET A 1 -8.34 -9.14 34.94
N ALA A 2 -9.61 -9.35 35.28
CA ALA A 2 -10.39 -10.50 34.83
C ALA A 2 -10.58 -10.47 33.31
N ILE A 3 -10.63 -11.67 32.71
CA ILE A 3 -10.91 -11.86 31.29
C ILE A 3 -12.41 -11.65 31.06
N GLN A 4 -12.82 -10.48 30.56
CA GLN A 4 -14.16 -10.33 29.98
C GLN A 4 -14.10 -10.74 28.51
N THR A 5 -14.22 -12.05 28.26
CA THR A 5 -14.53 -12.57 26.94
C THR A 5 -16.01 -12.35 26.66
N THR A 6 -16.36 -11.27 25.99
CA THR A 6 -17.60 -11.30 25.19
C THR A 6 -17.34 -12.24 24.01
N ALA A 7 -18.21 -13.22 23.76
CA ALA A 7 -18.10 -14.09 22.60
C ALA A 7 -17.96 -13.24 21.34
N SER A 8 -16.83 -13.35 20.64
CA SER A 8 -16.59 -12.68 19.36
C SER A 8 -16.81 -13.68 18.23
N GLU A 9 -17.42 -13.24 17.15
CA GLU A 9 -17.60 -14.07 15.94
C GLU A 9 -16.26 -14.38 15.26
N THR A 10 -15.31 -13.46 15.36
CA THR A 10 -14.01 -13.57 14.68
C THR A 10 -12.86 -13.20 15.62
N VAL A 11 -11.80 -14.00 15.56
CA VAL A 11 -10.52 -13.72 16.23
C VAL A 11 -9.45 -13.52 15.15
N ILE A 12 -8.76 -12.39 15.21
CA ILE A 12 -7.62 -12.05 14.34
C ILE A 12 -6.35 -12.12 15.17
N VAL A 13 -5.32 -12.78 14.64
CA VAL A 13 -4.01 -12.88 15.28
C VAL A 13 -3.00 -12.09 14.45
N GLY A 14 -2.47 -11.02 15.03
CA GLY A 14 -1.53 -10.09 14.41
C GLY A 14 -2.10 -8.67 14.29
N GLY A 15 -1.40 -7.70 14.86
CA GLY A 15 -1.68 -6.27 14.89
C GLY A 15 -0.89 -5.47 13.85
N GLY A 16 -0.48 -6.11 12.75
CA GLY A 16 0.04 -5.42 11.56
C GLY A 16 -1.09 -4.86 10.68
N ILE A 17 -0.73 -4.16 9.59
CA ILE A 17 -1.66 -3.44 8.71
C ILE A 17 -2.82 -4.33 8.23
N HIS A 18 -2.54 -5.57 7.82
CA HIS A 18 -3.58 -6.51 7.37
C HIS A 18 -4.57 -6.87 8.48
N GLY A 19 -4.08 -7.07 9.70
CA GLY A 19 -4.92 -7.46 10.83
C GLY A 19 -5.84 -6.32 11.28
N VAL A 20 -5.29 -5.12 11.40
CA VAL A 20 -6.07 -3.93 11.80
C VAL A 20 -7.03 -3.46 10.72
N SER A 21 -6.65 -3.57 9.44
CA SER A 21 -7.55 -3.23 8.32
C SER A 21 -8.71 -4.22 8.23
N LEU A 22 -8.44 -5.53 8.40
CA LEU A 22 -9.49 -6.53 8.44
C LEU A 22 -10.42 -6.33 9.65
N ALA A 23 -9.87 -6.04 10.83
CA ALA A 23 -10.66 -5.75 12.02
C ALA A 23 -11.58 -4.55 11.81
N TYR A 24 -11.07 -3.48 11.19
CA TYR A 24 -11.85 -2.31 10.83
C TYR A 24 -13.00 -2.67 9.86
N GLU A 25 -12.72 -3.36 8.75
CA GLU A 25 -13.75 -3.72 7.77
C GLU A 25 -14.85 -4.63 8.36
N LEU A 26 -14.47 -5.61 9.18
CA LEU A 26 -15.43 -6.48 9.85
C LEU A 26 -16.27 -5.71 10.88
N ALA A 27 -15.67 -4.78 11.62
CA ALA A 27 -16.39 -3.93 12.57
C ALA A 27 -17.38 -2.99 11.85
N GLN A 28 -16.99 -2.45 10.69
CA GLN A 28 -17.88 -1.65 9.83
C GLN A 28 -19.04 -2.48 9.28
N ALA A 29 -18.81 -3.77 9.03
CA ALA A 29 -19.86 -4.74 8.69
C ALA A 29 -20.71 -5.19 9.89
N GLY A 30 -20.53 -4.61 11.08
CA GLY A 30 -21.33 -4.89 12.28
C GLY A 30 -20.94 -6.18 13.02
N ARG A 31 -19.80 -6.78 12.69
CA ARG A 31 -19.32 -8.03 13.31
C ARG A 31 -18.53 -7.77 14.59
N THR A 32 -18.55 -8.73 15.50
CA THR A 32 -17.73 -8.69 16.73
C THR A 32 -16.38 -9.34 16.48
N VAL A 33 -15.31 -8.57 16.70
CA VAL A 33 -13.94 -8.98 16.37
C VAL A 33 -13.02 -8.77 17.56
N THR A 34 -12.31 -9.82 17.94
CA THR A 34 -11.18 -9.73 18.88
C THR A 34 -9.87 -9.77 18.08
N LEU A 35 -8.98 -8.79 18.28
CA LEU A 35 -7.63 -8.79 17.69
C LEU A 35 -6.57 -9.03 18.77
N LEU A 36 -5.79 -10.09 18.60
CA LEU A 36 -4.70 -10.46 19.50
C LEU A 36 -3.37 -10.08 18.86
N GLU A 37 -2.52 -9.40 19.61
CA GLU A 37 -1.16 -9.02 19.20
C GLU A 37 -0.22 -9.29 20.37
N THR A 38 0.96 -9.83 20.09
CA THR A 38 1.93 -10.21 21.12
C THR A 38 2.65 -8.99 21.70
N ASP A 39 2.92 -7.97 20.87
CA ASP A 39 3.57 -6.72 21.27
C ASP A 39 2.61 -5.53 21.09
N ASP A 40 3.12 -4.40 20.59
CA ASP A 40 2.31 -3.25 20.24
C ASP A 40 1.75 -3.37 18.81
N ILE A 41 0.63 -2.71 18.54
CA ILE A 41 0.14 -2.54 17.17
C ILE A 41 1.26 -1.94 16.31
N ALA A 42 1.44 -2.48 15.11
CA ALA A 42 2.51 -2.13 14.19
C ALA A 42 3.94 -2.46 14.68
N ALA A 43 4.16 -3.31 15.68
CA ALA A 43 5.53 -3.62 16.14
C ALA A 43 6.40 -4.39 15.12
N GLY A 44 5.79 -5.06 14.14
CA GLY A 44 6.49 -5.81 13.09
C GLY A 44 6.76 -5.00 11.81
N ALA A 45 6.66 -5.65 10.64
CA ALA A 45 6.94 -5.03 9.33
C ALA A 45 6.02 -3.86 8.97
N SER A 46 4.88 -3.73 9.65
CA SER A 46 3.94 -2.61 9.50
C SER A 46 4.32 -1.37 10.31
N GLY A 47 5.43 -1.42 11.07
CA GLY A 47 5.96 -0.28 11.80
C GLY A 47 7.33 0.18 11.32
N GLY A 48 7.91 1.10 12.08
CA GLY A 48 9.24 1.66 11.85
C GLY A 48 9.20 3.10 11.32
N SER A 49 10.39 3.64 11.04
CA SER A 49 10.56 5.01 10.56
C SER A 49 10.37 5.14 9.06
N GLY A 50 9.79 6.28 8.64
CA GLY A 50 9.71 6.69 7.25
C GLY A 50 8.48 6.17 6.52
N GLU A 51 8.37 6.53 5.24
CA GLU A 51 7.28 6.17 4.37
C GLU A 51 7.65 5.00 3.45
N ARG A 52 6.66 4.23 3.00
CA ARG A 52 6.81 3.11 2.06
C ARG A 52 5.97 3.34 0.82
N GLY A 53 6.40 2.75 -0.29
CA GLY A 53 5.73 2.90 -1.58
C GLY A 53 4.37 2.20 -1.62
N VAL A 54 3.34 2.95 -1.97
CA VAL A 54 2.04 2.45 -2.44
C VAL A 54 2.08 2.57 -3.96
N ARG A 55 2.34 1.46 -4.66
CA ARG A 55 2.69 1.48 -6.08
C ARG A 55 2.16 0.31 -6.87
N ALA A 56 1.92 0.54 -8.15
CA ALA A 56 1.74 -0.46 -9.19
C ALA A 56 3.02 -0.73 -9.98
N ASN A 57 3.84 0.30 -10.20
CA ASN A 57 5.11 0.16 -10.91
C ASN A 57 6.02 -0.89 -10.28
N GLY A 58 6.67 -1.70 -11.12
CA GLY A 58 7.60 -2.74 -10.69
C GLY A 58 6.96 -3.84 -9.83
N ARG A 59 5.65 -4.03 -9.92
CA ARG A 59 4.96 -5.20 -9.35
C ARG A 59 4.91 -6.35 -10.35
N ASP A 60 4.81 -7.55 -9.80
CA ASP A 60 4.46 -8.73 -10.60
C ASP A 60 3.04 -8.57 -11.17
N LEU A 61 2.83 -9.07 -12.39
CA LEU A 61 1.53 -9.01 -13.08
C LEU A 61 0.38 -9.58 -12.24
N ARG A 62 0.66 -10.61 -11.42
CA ARG A 62 -0.32 -11.26 -10.54
C ARG A 62 -0.80 -10.36 -9.41
N GLU A 63 -0.05 -9.30 -9.09
CA GLU A 63 -0.38 -8.36 -8.01
C GLU A 63 -1.10 -7.11 -8.50
N LEU A 64 -1.03 -6.80 -9.81
CA LEU A 64 -1.63 -5.59 -10.36
C LEU A 64 -3.15 -5.50 -10.12
N PRO A 65 -3.95 -6.58 -10.19
CA PRO A 65 -5.36 -6.51 -9.83
C PRO A 65 -5.60 -6.04 -8.39
N MET A 66 -4.70 -6.36 -7.46
CA MET A 66 -4.78 -5.86 -6.09
C MET A 66 -4.48 -4.36 -6.01
N ALA A 67 -3.54 -3.86 -6.82
CA ALA A 67 -3.25 -2.43 -6.89
C ALA A 67 -4.44 -1.64 -7.46
N THR A 68 -5.09 -2.15 -8.51
CA THR A 68 -6.33 -1.57 -9.09
C THR A 68 -7.41 -1.36 -8.03
N VAL A 69 -7.62 -2.37 -7.17
CA VAL A 69 -8.59 -2.27 -6.06
C VAL A 69 -8.05 -1.41 -4.91
N GLY A 70 -6.75 -1.46 -4.65
CA GLY A 70 -6.11 -0.80 -3.52
C GLY A 70 -6.07 0.73 -3.64
N PHE A 71 -5.75 1.28 -4.80
CA PHE A 71 -5.63 2.74 -4.99
C PHE A 71 -6.89 3.55 -4.63
N PRO A 72 -8.12 3.17 -5.06
CA PRO A 72 -9.32 3.88 -4.64
C PRO A 72 -9.60 3.71 -3.14
N LEU A 73 -9.33 2.53 -2.58
CA LEU A 73 -9.50 2.27 -1.14
C LEU A 73 -8.58 3.14 -0.29
N TRP A 74 -7.28 3.19 -0.61
CA TRP A 74 -6.33 4.08 0.08
C TRP A 74 -6.76 5.54 0.02
N ALA A 75 -7.21 6.02 -1.15
CA ALA A 75 -7.72 7.38 -1.28
C ALA A 75 -9.03 7.61 -0.50
N GLN A 76 -9.89 6.60 -0.41
CA GLN A 76 -11.09 6.63 0.42
C GLN A 76 -10.74 6.75 1.90
N TYR A 77 -9.88 5.88 2.44
CA TYR A 77 -9.49 5.92 3.85
C TYR A 77 -8.76 7.20 4.22
N GLN A 78 -7.92 7.72 3.30
CA GLN A 78 -7.27 9.02 3.47
C GLN A 78 -8.28 10.17 3.68
N ARG A 79 -9.45 10.11 3.03
CA ARG A 79 -10.52 11.11 3.21
C ARG A 79 -11.44 10.81 4.39
N GLN A 80 -11.72 9.54 4.64
CA GLN A 80 -12.73 9.10 5.60
C GLN A 80 -12.22 9.18 7.04
N PHE A 81 -10.93 8.86 7.27
CA PHE A 81 -10.38 8.81 8.62
C PHE A 81 -10.06 10.23 9.09
N GLU A 82 -10.43 10.54 10.32
CA GLU A 82 -9.96 11.75 10.99
C GLU A 82 -8.42 11.73 11.04
N GLY A 83 -7.77 12.70 10.37
CA GLY A 83 -6.31 12.73 10.19
C GLY A 83 -5.77 11.88 9.04
N GLY A 84 -6.62 11.11 8.35
CA GLY A 84 -6.26 10.27 7.21
C GLY A 84 -5.46 9.01 7.58
N VAL A 85 -4.77 8.44 6.59
CA VAL A 85 -3.90 7.26 6.71
C VAL A 85 -2.46 7.55 6.25
N GLY A 86 -2.11 8.82 6.08
CA GLY A 86 -0.79 9.24 5.63
C GLY A 86 -0.48 8.88 4.17
N TYR A 87 -1.49 8.57 3.35
CA TYR A 87 -1.29 8.24 1.95
C TYR A 87 -1.16 9.51 1.11
N ARG A 88 -0.02 9.66 0.43
CA ARG A 88 0.27 10.78 -0.48
C ARG A 88 0.58 10.24 -1.87
N ARG A 89 -0.23 10.63 -2.85
CA ARG A 89 -0.02 10.34 -4.28
C ARG A 89 1.02 11.30 -4.84
N THR A 90 2.29 10.92 -4.73
CA THR A 90 3.41 11.69 -5.26
C THR A 90 3.68 11.41 -6.75
N GLY A 91 2.99 10.41 -7.30
CA GLY A 91 3.40 9.76 -8.53
C GLY A 91 4.60 8.84 -8.30
N GLY A 92 4.89 8.01 -9.29
CA GLY A 92 6.02 7.08 -9.29
C GLY A 92 6.57 6.88 -10.69
N LEU A 93 7.90 6.98 -10.82
CA LEU A 93 8.64 6.68 -12.04
C LEU A 93 9.30 5.31 -11.92
N HIS A 94 8.99 4.39 -12.82
CA HIS A 94 9.79 3.19 -13.01
C HIS A 94 10.80 3.44 -14.13
N LEU A 95 12.07 3.58 -13.75
CA LEU A 95 13.15 3.97 -14.65
C LEU A 95 13.71 2.75 -15.39
N PHE A 96 14.08 2.96 -16.65
CA PHE A 96 14.71 1.94 -17.47
C PHE A 96 16.00 2.47 -18.06
N ASN A 97 17.08 1.70 -17.91
CA ASN A 97 18.31 1.82 -18.68
C ASN A 97 18.46 0.59 -19.59
N ILE A 98 19.53 0.53 -20.39
CA ILE A 98 19.87 -0.66 -21.18
C ILE A 98 20.86 -1.49 -20.38
N PRO A 99 20.48 -2.69 -19.87
CA PRO A 99 21.41 -3.57 -19.18
C PRO A 99 22.53 -4.04 -20.12
N HIS A 100 23.68 -4.37 -19.54
CA HIS A 100 24.78 -4.96 -20.31
C HIS A 100 24.32 -6.24 -21.03
N GLY A 101 24.54 -6.30 -22.35
CA GLY A 101 24.18 -7.45 -23.19
C GLY A 101 22.73 -7.48 -23.67
N ALA A 102 21.89 -6.52 -23.28
CA ALA A 102 20.54 -6.36 -23.80
C ALA A 102 20.55 -5.40 -25.01
N HIS A 103 19.56 -5.56 -25.88
CA HIS A 103 19.31 -4.60 -26.97
C HIS A 103 18.23 -3.61 -26.58
N GLU A 104 18.37 -2.36 -27.01
CA GLU A 104 17.42 -1.29 -26.70
C GLU A 104 15.97 -1.66 -27.07
N HIS A 105 15.77 -2.33 -28.21
CA HIS A 105 14.43 -2.73 -28.66
C HIS A 105 13.74 -3.74 -27.71
N GLU A 106 14.50 -4.62 -27.04
CA GLU A 106 13.99 -5.58 -26.06
C GLU A 106 13.52 -4.85 -24.79
N VAL A 107 14.31 -3.87 -24.35
CA VAL A 107 13.95 -3.04 -23.19
C VAL A 107 12.71 -2.21 -23.53
N ARG A 108 12.69 -1.52 -24.68
CA ARG A 108 11.52 -0.74 -25.12
C ARG A 108 10.24 -1.56 -25.18
N GLY A 109 10.30 -2.77 -25.75
CA GLY A 109 9.15 -3.68 -25.75
C GLY A 109 8.67 -4.04 -24.33
N SER A 110 9.59 -4.16 -23.37
CA SER A 110 9.25 -4.40 -21.96
C SER A 110 8.58 -3.19 -21.29
N ILE A 111 9.04 -1.97 -21.58
CA ILE A 111 8.43 -0.72 -21.07
C ILE A 111 7.01 -0.56 -21.61
N GLU A 112 6.83 -0.77 -22.91
CA GLU A 112 5.52 -0.72 -23.59
C GLU A 112 4.56 -1.77 -23.02
N ALA A 113 5.02 -3.02 -22.87
CA ALA A 113 4.21 -4.09 -22.28
C ALA A 113 3.80 -3.78 -20.84
N MET A 114 4.71 -3.23 -20.03
CA MET A 114 4.41 -2.83 -18.65
C MET A 114 3.33 -1.75 -18.61
N ALA A 115 3.46 -0.68 -19.40
CA ALA A 115 2.47 0.39 -19.45
C ALA A 115 1.12 -0.12 -20.00
N MET A 116 1.14 -0.95 -21.03
CA MET A 116 -0.05 -1.54 -21.63
C MET A 116 -0.84 -2.37 -20.61
N VAL A 117 -0.19 -3.31 -19.91
CA VAL A 117 -0.88 -4.20 -18.97
C VAL A 117 -1.44 -3.43 -17.77
N GLN A 118 -0.69 -2.46 -17.24
CA GLN A 118 -1.21 -1.59 -16.17
C GLN A 118 -2.46 -0.82 -16.62
N ASN A 119 -2.43 -0.21 -17.82
CA ASN A 119 -3.59 0.51 -18.35
C ASN A 119 -4.80 -0.40 -18.60
N VAL A 120 -4.61 -1.61 -19.12
CA VAL A 120 -5.69 -2.61 -19.30
C VAL A 120 -6.37 -2.96 -17.97
N LEU A 121 -5.60 -2.97 -16.88
CA LEU A 121 -6.11 -3.20 -15.52
C LEU A 121 -6.64 -1.93 -14.84
N GLY A 122 -6.76 -0.81 -15.58
CA GLY A 122 -7.29 0.45 -15.05
C GLY A 122 -6.31 1.26 -14.19
N ILE A 123 -5.02 0.94 -14.24
CA ILE A 123 -3.96 1.69 -13.55
C ILE A 123 -3.38 2.71 -14.54
N PRO A 124 -3.55 4.03 -14.32
CA PRO A 124 -3.11 5.04 -15.27
C PRO A 124 -1.57 5.01 -15.38
N SER A 125 -1.06 4.59 -16.54
CA SER A 125 0.38 4.46 -16.78
C SER A 125 0.80 5.17 -18.04
N GLN A 126 1.68 6.16 -17.90
CA GLN A 126 2.21 6.97 -18.99
C GLN A 126 3.60 6.48 -19.36
N LEU A 127 3.79 6.09 -20.62
CA LEU A 127 5.12 5.85 -21.16
C LEU A 127 5.79 7.20 -21.38
N LEU A 128 6.95 7.41 -20.78
CA LEU A 128 7.74 8.62 -20.95
C LEU A 128 9.06 8.28 -21.64
N ASN A 129 9.43 9.09 -22.63
CA ASN A 129 10.76 9.07 -23.19
C ASN A 129 11.78 9.65 -22.19
N ARG A 130 13.06 9.64 -22.56
CA ARG A 130 14.16 10.14 -21.74
C ARG A 130 13.97 11.61 -21.33
N ASP A 131 13.66 12.47 -22.29
CA ASP A 131 13.56 13.91 -22.05
C ASP A 131 12.36 14.23 -21.16
N GLU A 132 11.20 13.61 -21.40
CA GLU A 132 10.01 13.71 -20.54
C GLU A 132 10.26 13.19 -19.11
N THR A 133 11.12 12.17 -18.97
CA THR A 133 11.52 11.65 -17.65
C THR A 133 12.41 12.65 -16.92
N LEU A 134 13.38 13.26 -17.61
CA LEU A 134 14.29 14.26 -17.04
C LEU A 134 13.62 15.61 -16.77
N GLU A 135 12.57 15.97 -17.52
CA GLU A 135 11.73 17.13 -17.21
C GLU A 135 11.04 17.00 -15.85
N ARG A 136 10.69 15.77 -15.45
CA ARG A 136 10.08 15.48 -14.15
C ARG A 136 11.11 15.43 -13.04
N GLU A 137 12.22 14.73 -13.27
CA GLU A 137 13.29 14.54 -12.28
C GLU A 137 14.66 14.83 -12.91
N PRO A 138 15.11 16.11 -12.90
CA PRO A 138 16.33 16.55 -13.60
C PRO A 138 17.64 15.97 -13.04
N GLU A 139 17.62 15.47 -11.81
CA GLU A 139 18.81 14.94 -11.12
C GLU A 139 19.07 13.45 -11.41
N LEU A 140 18.24 12.81 -12.23
CA LEU A 140 18.44 11.41 -12.61
C LEU A 140 19.68 11.22 -13.49
N ALA A 141 20.29 10.04 -13.37
CA ALA A 141 21.46 9.67 -14.17
C ALA A 141 21.14 9.67 -15.68
N GLY A 142 22.11 10.07 -16.50
CA GLY A 142 21.88 10.30 -17.92
C GLY A 142 21.71 9.04 -18.78
N ASP A 143 22.00 7.85 -18.24
CA ASP A 143 22.02 6.55 -18.93
C ASP A 143 20.66 5.83 -18.98
N LEU A 144 19.57 6.54 -18.68
CA LEU A 144 18.20 6.06 -18.84
C LEU A 144 17.69 6.25 -20.28
N ILE A 145 16.78 5.37 -20.71
CA ILE A 145 16.11 5.42 -22.02
C ILE A 145 14.64 5.88 -21.94
N GLY A 146 14.09 5.93 -20.72
CA GLY A 146 12.72 6.35 -20.46
C GLY A 146 12.18 5.81 -19.13
N SER A 147 10.89 5.98 -18.92
CA SER A 147 10.21 5.50 -17.72
C SER A 147 8.74 5.17 -17.95
N VAL A 148 8.14 4.43 -17.01
CA VAL A 148 6.68 4.40 -16.86
C VAL A 148 6.30 5.23 -15.65
N TYR A 149 5.46 6.25 -15.87
CA TYR A 149 4.94 7.12 -14.83
C TYR A 149 3.50 6.73 -14.46
N CYS A 150 3.27 6.48 -13.17
CA CYS A 150 1.93 6.26 -12.62
C CYS A 150 1.61 7.40 -11.63
N PRO A 151 0.60 8.25 -11.88
CA PRO A 151 0.23 9.34 -10.96
C PRO A 151 -0.47 8.82 -9.69
N ASP A 152 -1.01 7.60 -9.72
CA ASP A 152 -1.63 6.98 -8.57
C ASP A 152 -0.60 6.35 -7.62
N ASP A 153 0.63 6.12 -8.07
CA ASP A 153 1.72 5.71 -7.18
C ASP A 153 2.01 6.80 -6.15
N GLY A 154 2.54 6.39 -5.01
CA GLY A 154 2.85 7.31 -3.93
C GLY A 154 3.51 6.64 -2.75
N VAL A 155 3.38 7.28 -1.61
CA VAL A 155 3.99 6.84 -0.36
C VAL A 155 3.00 6.92 0.80
N CYS A 156 3.26 6.12 1.83
CA CYS A 156 2.47 6.08 3.04
C CYS A 156 3.36 5.76 4.24
N ASP A 157 3.21 6.48 5.35
CA ASP A 157 3.79 6.08 6.64
C ASP A 157 3.03 4.84 7.17
N GLN A 158 3.67 3.67 7.09
CA GLN A 158 3.05 2.41 7.47
C GLN A 158 2.68 2.34 8.95
N THR A 159 3.45 2.97 9.83
CA THR A 159 3.18 2.98 11.27
C THR A 159 1.92 3.80 11.52
N PHE A 160 1.88 5.01 10.96
CA PHE A 160 0.73 5.90 11.08
C PHE A 160 -0.54 5.26 10.53
N ALA A 161 -0.49 4.70 9.32
CA ALA A 161 -1.64 4.04 8.71
C ALA A 161 -2.17 2.88 9.58
N THR A 162 -1.27 2.03 10.06
CA THR A 162 -1.64 0.88 10.91
C THR A 162 -2.31 1.33 12.20
N GLN A 163 -1.79 2.38 12.85
CA GLN A 163 -2.39 2.95 14.05
C GLN A 163 -3.74 3.62 13.77
N ALA A 164 -3.88 4.31 12.64
CA ALA A 164 -5.13 4.93 12.22
C ALA A 164 -6.24 3.87 12.05
N PHE A 165 -5.96 2.77 11.35
CA PHE A 165 -6.89 1.64 11.23
C PHE A 165 -7.26 1.04 12.58
N ALA A 166 -6.27 0.81 13.46
CA ALA A 166 -6.54 0.29 14.81
C ALA A 166 -7.43 1.24 15.62
N GLY A 167 -7.22 2.54 15.51
CA GLY A 167 -8.06 3.57 16.14
C GLY A 167 -9.49 3.54 15.62
N GLN A 168 -9.69 3.44 14.31
CA GLN A 168 -11.03 3.35 13.70
C GLN A 168 -11.74 2.05 14.06
N ALA A 169 -11.04 0.91 14.08
CA ALA A 169 -11.59 -0.37 14.49
C ALA A 169 -12.13 -0.35 15.93
N ARG A 170 -11.49 0.41 16.85
CA ARG A 170 -11.96 0.59 18.24
C ARG A 170 -13.21 1.48 18.37
N LYS A 171 -13.42 2.42 17.44
CA LYS A 171 -14.61 3.30 17.44
C LYS A 171 -15.88 2.55 16.99
N GLY A 172 -15.72 1.46 16.23
CA GLY A 172 -16.82 0.63 15.75
C GLY A 172 -17.50 -0.19 16.85
N ARG A 173 -18.61 -0.86 16.52
CA ARG A 173 -19.31 -1.78 17.43
C ARG A 173 -18.57 -3.10 17.68
N GLY A 174 -17.42 -3.30 17.02
CA GLY A 174 -16.53 -4.43 17.26
C GLY A 174 -15.71 -4.20 18.54
N ASN A 175 -15.86 -5.07 19.53
CA ASN A 175 -15.03 -5.06 20.74
C ASN A 175 -13.57 -5.41 20.39
N LEU A 176 -12.78 -4.44 19.93
CA LEU A 176 -11.35 -4.65 19.66
C LEU A 176 -10.57 -4.79 20.97
N ALA A 177 -10.58 -5.99 21.54
CA ALA A 177 -9.77 -6.32 22.71
C ALA A 177 -8.33 -6.59 22.27
N HIS A 178 -7.51 -5.54 22.14
CA HIS A 178 -6.06 -5.70 22.01
C HIS A 178 -5.52 -6.32 23.29
N ARG A 179 -5.06 -7.57 23.20
CA ARG A 179 -4.42 -8.27 24.31
C ARG A 179 -3.02 -8.66 23.91
N ARG A 180 -2.06 -8.09 24.64
CA ARG A 180 -0.69 -8.56 24.69
C ARG A 180 -0.70 -10.04 25.06
N ALA A 181 -0.36 -10.92 24.13
CA ALA A 181 -0.21 -12.35 24.40
C ALA A 181 0.92 -12.51 25.43
N ARG A 182 0.56 -12.65 26.71
CA ARG A 182 1.54 -12.98 27.75
C ARG A 182 2.00 -14.41 27.49
N ARG A 183 3.32 -14.61 27.33
CA ARG A 183 3.95 -15.93 27.34
C ARG A 183 3.68 -16.63 28.67
#